data_AF-A0A3N5DTV0-F1
#
_entry.id   AF-A0A3N5DTV0-F1
#
_cell.length_a   1.000
_cell.length_b   1.000
_cell.length_c   1.000
_cell.angle_alpha   90.00
_cell.angle_beta   90.00
_cell.angle_gamma   90.00
#
_symmetry.space_group_name_H-M   'P 1'
#
loop_
_entity.id
_entity.type
_entity.pdbx_description
1 polymer ?
#
loop_
_entity_poly.entity_id
_entity_poly.type
_entity_poly.pdbx_seq_one_letter_code
_entity_poly.pdbx_strand_id
1 'polypeptide(L)'
;MTKINNFCLRLIMGIFLLFSCSLLNAQNTCVFNDSFESNTLNALKWWDVNTINPLIGNSYLILTSNLTQNTKSDIQSLPNFNYCCKLDIIAKSSHWASGSINKTDDTSIGLEMYYGKGCHDGIVITNGVLGILRAFPIEGNICSGDPIYQKYIPIPNWNILRKNMNKYSFIWTKKRIDLIINDSIIVLHDSISIDSIPNRAMKVRLNCNVDFDFNQGVTADTLWIDEICVKSLIYKKNSMKITAKPTDWHNDVLTSTGINVEVGDKIVITASGTWNGGGGDVGPDGGTQSDFQSLVRTAHLGALVGRIGRNDTAFMVGHEKTFIAMKRDTLFLGYNDNMGKCDNINIGSCYDDNKGILSVDVTVNDICLSNGISENSSLDNVKIYPNPTRSIIIIEITQLTKENILTICNINGQELIRQQVKDSKIQIDISNLTSGIYFVKLITDKTVEVRKIIKE
;
A
#
# COMPACT_ATOMS: atom_id res chain seq x y z
N MET A 1 28.39 14.00 58.44
CA MET A 1 29.44 14.35 57.47
C MET A 1 29.37 13.34 56.34
N THR A 2 28.56 13.61 55.31
CA THR A 2 28.97 14.14 53.98
C THR A 2 29.60 13.11 53.04
N LYS A 3 28.75 12.64 52.10
CA LYS A 3 28.81 12.87 50.64
C LYS A 3 29.85 12.12 49.75
N ILE A 4 29.35 11.78 48.55
CA ILE A 4 30.02 11.60 47.22
C ILE A 4 30.33 10.13 46.85
N ASN A 5 29.57 9.48 45.95
CA ASN A 5 29.44 9.57 44.47
C ASN A 5 30.51 8.80 43.67
N ASN A 6 29.99 7.94 42.78
CA ASN A 6 30.41 7.66 41.40
C ASN A 6 31.47 6.59 41.03
N PHE A 7 30.98 5.69 40.17
CA PHE A 7 31.49 5.28 38.84
C PHE A 7 32.41 4.06 38.65
N CYS A 8 31.85 3.13 37.85
CA CYS A 8 32.44 2.34 36.76
C CYS A 8 33.57 1.34 37.03
N LEU A 9 33.28 0.05 36.76
CA LEU A 9 34.03 -0.72 35.76
C LEU A 9 33.21 -1.90 35.19
N ARG A 10 33.24 -2.04 33.86
CA ARG A 10 32.69 -3.14 33.05
C ARG A 10 33.53 -4.42 33.22
N LEU A 11 32.94 -5.63 33.09
CA LEU A 11 33.22 -6.59 31.99
C LEU A 11 32.44 -7.92 32.12
N ILE A 12 31.66 -8.22 31.07
CA ILE A 12 31.52 -9.50 30.33
C ILE A 12 31.20 -10.81 31.09
N MET A 13 29.99 -11.33 30.86
CA MET A 13 29.66 -12.69 30.41
C MET A 13 28.15 -12.72 30.15
N GLY A 14 27.70 -12.76 28.90
CA GLY A 14 27.39 -14.03 28.23
C GLY A 14 25.89 -14.31 28.30
N ILE A 15 25.09 -13.65 27.47
CA ILE A 15 23.66 -13.96 27.29
C ILE A 15 23.46 -14.45 25.86
N PHE A 16 23.34 -15.77 25.72
CA PHE A 16 22.61 -16.41 24.64
C PHE A 16 21.13 -15.99 24.78
N LEU A 17 20.69 -15.03 23.98
CA LEU A 17 19.27 -14.77 23.77
C LEU A 17 18.85 -15.42 22.46
N LEU A 18 18.12 -16.52 22.60
CA LEU A 18 17.22 -17.05 21.60
C LEU A 18 16.37 -15.89 21.05
N PHE A 19 16.58 -15.54 19.78
CA PHE A 19 15.63 -14.71 19.05
C PHE A 19 14.36 -15.53 18.81
N SER A 20 13.45 -15.52 19.78
CA SER A 20 12.06 -15.84 19.52
C SER A 20 11.50 -14.75 18.60
N CYS A 21 11.09 -15.17 17.40
CA CYS A 21 10.38 -14.39 16.41
C CYS A 21 9.17 -13.67 17.03
N SER A 22 9.33 -12.39 17.37
CA SER A 22 8.24 -11.47 17.66
C SER A 22 8.23 -10.35 16.61
N LEU A 23 7.85 -10.71 15.39
CA LEU A 23 7.27 -9.77 14.42
C LEU A 23 5.89 -9.31 14.92
N LEU A 24 5.85 -8.61 16.06
CA LEU A 24 4.64 -7.94 16.53
C LEU A 24 4.56 -6.54 15.87
N ASN A 25 3.52 -6.35 15.06
CA ASN A 25 2.85 -5.08 14.77
C ASN A 25 3.59 -3.94 14.03
N ALA A 26 4.38 -4.23 13.00
CA ALA A 26 4.83 -3.20 12.03
C ALA A 26 3.72 -2.72 11.04
N GLN A 27 2.48 -3.22 11.17
CA GLN A 27 1.43 -3.08 10.15
C GLN A 27 0.69 -1.73 10.19
N ASN A 28 0.83 -0.97 11.28
CA ASN A 28 0.03 0.22 11.54
C ASN A 28 0.84 1.49 11.83
N THR A 29 2.17 1.43 11.73
CA THR A 29 3.00 2.62 11.92
C THR A 29 3.04 3.45 10.65
N CYS A 30 2.57 4.69 10.74
CA CYS A 30 2.68 5.66 9.66
C CYS A 30 4.16 5.92 9.36
N VAL A 31 4.54 5.82 8.08
CA VAL A 31 5.84 6.32 7.59
C VAL A 31 5.82 7.84 7.44
N PHE A 32 4.61 8.39 7.32
CA PHE A 32 4.33 9.81 7.42
C PHE A 32 3.07 10.00 8.30
N ASN A 33 3.17 10.59 9.49
CA ASN A 33 2.05 11.08 10.29
C ASN A 33 2.16 12.59 10.64
N ASP A 34 1.05 13.32 10.55
CA ASP A 34 0.86 14.62 11.19
C ASP A 34 -0.55 14.71 11.78
N SER A 35 -0.65 14.97 13.09
CA SER A 35 -1.92 15.11 13.83
C SER A 35 -2.26 16.56 14.17
N PHE A 36 -1.44 17.52 13.70
CA PHE A 36 -1.70 18.97 13.84
C PHE A 36 -2.02 19.47 15.26
N GLU A 37 -1.61 18.73 16.30
CA GLU A 37 -1.83 19.12 17.71
C GLU A 37 -0.94 20.30 18.16
N SER A 38 0.11 20.62 17.40
CA SER A 38 1.03 21.73 17.71
C SER A 38 0.55 23.06 17.15
N ASN A 39 0.72 24.17 17.87
CA ASN A 39 0.31 25.52 17.44
C ASN A 39 1.01 26.06 16.17
N THR A 40 1.95 25.34 15.58
CA THR A 40 2.69 25.74 14.37
C THR A 40 2.80 24.55 13.44
N LEU A 41 2.49 24.74 12.15
CA LEU A 41 2.75 23.71 11.14
C LEU A 41 4.24 23.39 11.14
N ASN A 42 4.59 22.11 11.23
CA ASN A 42 5.97 21.67 11.21
C ASN A 42 6.52 21.69 9.76
N ALA A 43 6.41 22.85 9.10
CA ALA A 43 6.75 23.09 7.71
C ALA A 43 8.21 22.74 7.39
N LEU A 44 9.12 22.86 8.36
CA LEU A 44 10.53 22.53 8.15
C LEU A 44 10.84 21.02 8.16
N LYS A 45 9.89 20.16 8.57
CA LYS A 45 10.13 18.70 8.66
C LYS A 45 9.24 17.90 7.71
N TRP A 46 8.03 18.37 7.38
CA TRP A 46 7.03 17.54 6.67
C TRP A 46 6.37 18.19 5.46
N TRP A 47 6.23 19.52 5.44
CA TRP A 47 5.33 20.21 4.50
C TRP A 47 5.99 21.38 3.79
N ASP A 48 5.82 21.45 2.48
CA ASP A 48 6.12 22.60 1.66
C ASP A 48 4.83 23.40 1.42
N VAL A 49 4.85 24.70 1.74
CA VAL A 49 3.69 25.59 1.68
C VAL A 49 3.82 26.45 0.42
N ASN A 50 3.04 26.12 -0.60
CA ASN A 50 3.12 26.76 -1.91
C ASN A 50 2.40 28.11 -1.94
N THR A 51 1.28 28.26 -1.22
CA THR A 51 0.47 29.48 -1.19
C THR A 51 -0.17 29.70 0.19
N ILE A 52 -0.02 30.91 0.74
CA ILE A 52 -0.56 31.43 2.02
C ILE A 52 -0.36 30.55 3.25
N ASN A 53 -0.15 31.18 4.40
CA ASN A 53 0.18 30.43 5.61
C ASN A 53 -1.03 29.61 6.10
N PRO A 54 -0.93 28.28 6.11
CA PRO A 54 -1.91 27.44 6.80
C PRO A 54 -1.98 27.81 8.27
N LEU A 55 -3.17 27.76 8.84
CA LEU A 55 -3.38 27.99 10.27
C LEU A 55 -3.45 26.64 10.96
N ILE A 56 -2.81 26.52 12.12
CA ILE A 56 -3.16 25.45 13.06
C ILE A 56 -3.99 26.05 14.18
N GLY A 57 -5.18 25.51 14.40
CA GLY A 57 -6.10 25.96 15.43
C GLY A 57 -7.03 24.85 15.88
N ASN A 58 -7.25 24.73 17.19
CA ASN A 58 -8.09 23.70 17.81
C ASN A 58 -7.69 22.26 17.40
N SER A 59 -6.39 21.99 17.27
CA SER A 59 -5.84 20.71 16.79
C SER A 59 -6.17 20.34 15.34
N TYR A 60 -6.58 21.31 14.51
CA TYR A 60 -6.75 21.12 13.08
C TYR A 60 -5.73 21.92 12.29
N LEU A 61 -5.26 21.35 11.19
CA LEU A 61 -4.80 22.14 10.06
C LEU A 61 -6.03 22.76 9.37
N ILE A 62 -5.99 24.09 9.19
CA ILE A 62 -7.04 24.86 8.54
C ILE A 62 -6.46 25.51 7.29
N LEU A 63 -6.99 25.09 6.15
CA LEU A 63 -6.71 25.67 4.83
C LEU A 63 -7.91 26.50 4.41
N THR A 64 -7.69 27.72 3.95
CA THR A 64 -8.76 28.63 3.53
C THR A 64 -8.51 29.18 2.13
N SER A 65 -9.60 29.57 1.49
CA SER A 65 -9.58 30.41 0.28
C SER A 65 -10.30 31.73 0.54
N ASN A 66 -9.99 32.77 -0.25
CA ASN A 66 -10.71 34.05 -0.19
C ASN A 66 -10.98 34.57 -1.60
N LEU A 67 -12.26 34.83 -1.87
CA LEU A 67 -12.74 35.36 -3.15
C LEU A 67 -12.20 36.77 -3.44
N THR A 68 -12.19 37.65 -2.43
CA THR A 68 -11.88 39.07 -2.62
C THR A 68 -10.39 39.31 -2.84
N GLN A 69 -9.55 38.49 -2.23
CA GLN A 69 -8.10 38.55 -2.36
C GLN A 69 -7.56 37.59 -3.44
N ASN A 70 -8.45 36.79 -4.07
CA ASN A 70 -8.11 35.70 -4.99
C ASN A 70 -7.03 34.76 -4.41
N THR A 71 -7.22 34.36 -3.16
CA THR A 71 -6.26 33.56 -2.42
C THR A 71 -6.71 32.12 -2.24
N LYS A 72 -5.74 31.21 -2.30
CA LYS A 72 -5.90 29.77 -2.06
C LYS A 72 -4.81 29.25 -1.14
N SER A 73 -5.09 28.13 -0.48
CA SER A 73 -4.12 27.42 0.35
C SER A 73 -3.71 26.13 -0.34
N ASP A 74 -2.41 25.92 -0.53
CA ASP A 74 -1.86 24.74 -1.20
C ASP A 74 -0.60 24.30 -0.46
N ILE A 75 -0.66 23.09 0.10
CA ILE A 75 0.48 22.49 0.78
C ILE A 75 0.72 21.08 0.24
N GLN A 76 1.99 20.69 0.25
CA GLN A 76 2.41 19.36 -0.20
C GLN A 76 3.41 18.75 0.75
N SER A 77 3.47 17.42 0.82
CA SER A 77 4.50 16.74 1.59
C SER A 77 5.89 16.98 0.99
N LEU A 78 6.89 17.21 1.85
CA LEU A 78 8.30 17.19 1.46
C LEU A 78 8.72 15.83 0.86
N PRO A 79 8.43 14.68 1.50
CA PRO A 79 8.70 13.38 0.89
C PRO A 79 7.76 13.08 -0.28
N ASN A 80 8.24 12.24 -1.20
CA ASN A 80 7.42 11.57 -2.20
C ASN A 80 7.15 10.13 -1.72
N PHE A 81 5.98 9.60 -2.06
CA PHE A 81 5.55 8.26 -1.72
C PHE A 81 5.43 7.42 -2.98
N ASN A 82 6.03 6.23 -2.97
CA ASN A 82 5.83 5.25 -4.02
C ASN A 82 4.46 4.57 -3.88
N TYR A 83 4.00 3.94 -4.96
CA TYR A 83 2.88 3.00 -4.88
C TYR A 83 3.17 1.93 -3.82
N CYS A 84 2.13 1.21 -3.41
CA CYS A 84 2.15 0.36 -2.21
C CYS A 84 2.11 1.16 -0.92
N CYS A 85 1.20 2.11 -0.89
CA CYS A 85 0.89 2.83 0.32
C CYS A 85 -0.62 2.96 0.50
N LYS A 86 -0.99 3.19 1.76
CA LYS A 86 -2.32 3.64 2.18
C LYS A 86 -2.17 5.05 2.72
N LEU A 87 -2.88 6.02 2.15
CA LEU A 87 -2.98 7.38 2.68
C LEU A 87 -4.32 7.51 3.41
N ASP A 88 -4.27 7.72 4.71
CA ASP A 88 -5.39 8.07 5.57
C ASP A 88 -5.41 9.59 5.77
N ILE A 89 -6.55 10.23 5.51
CA ILE A 89 -6.79 11.65 5.80
C ILE A 89 -8.11 11.76 6.56
N ILE A 90 -8.11 12.42 7.72
CA ILE A 90 -9.34 12.76 8.45
C ILE A 90 -9.64 14.23 8.18
N ALA A 91 -10.72 14.52 7.45
CA ALA A 91 -11.01 15.88 7.01
C ALA A 91 -12.52 16.19 6.89
N LYS A 92 -12.83 17.49 6.88
CA LYS A 92 -14.13 18.07 6.49
C LYS A 92 -13.93 19.41 5.81
N SER A 93 -14.94 19.87 5.08
CA SER A 93 -14.95 21.15 4.36
C SER A 93 -16.27 21.90 4.55
N SER A 94 -16.20 23.24 4.45
CA SER A 94 -17.35 24.13 4.56
C SER A 94 -18.23 24.11 3.30
N HIS A 95 -17.62 24.10 2.12
CA HIS A 95 -18.28 24.40 0.85
C HIS A 95 -17.92 23.46 -0.30
N TRP A 96 -16.90 22.59 -0.18
CA TRP A 96 -16.41 21.64 -1.20
C TRP A 96 -17.50 20.73 -1.82
N ALA A 97 -18.32 21.30 -2.67
CA ALA A 97 -19.48 20.75 -3.30
C ALA A 97 -19.10 19.83 -4.45
N SER A 98 -20.11 19.08 -4.91
CA SER A 98 -20.04 18.39 -6.18
C SER A 98 -20.05 19.43 -7.32
N GLY A 99 -18.94 19.56 -8.03
CA GLY A 99 -18.77 20.46 -9.17
C GLY A 99 -18.85 19.76 -10.54
N SER A 100 -18.67 20.54 -11.61
CA SER A 100 -18.46 20.00 -12.96
C SER A 100 -17.16 19.18 -12.99
N ILE A 101 -17.20 17.99 -13.59
CA ILE A 101 -16.06 17.06 -13.72
C ILE A 101 -14.86 17.71 -14.47
N ASN A 102 -15.10 18.79 -15.23
CA ASN A 102 -14.10 19.43 -16.10
C ASN A 102 -13.45 20.70 -15.51
N LYS A 103 -13.46 20.90 -14.19
CA LYS A 103 -12.83 22.08 -13.56
C LYS A 103 -11.47 21.72 -12.97
N THR A 104 -10.48 22.58 -13.26
CA THR A 104 -9.04 22.32 -13.08
C THR A 104 -8.45 22.87 -11.79
N ASP A 105 -9.21 23.60 -10.97
CA ASP A 105 -8.66 24.41 -9.87
C ASP A 105 -9.51 24.30 -8.59
N ASP A 106 -9.97 23.11 -8.21
CA ASP A 106 -10.85 22.97 -7.05
C ASP A 106 -10.16 22.44 -5.80
N THR A 107 -10.83 22.59 -4.65
CA THR A 107 -10.41 21.97 -3.39
C THR A 107 -10.18 20.48 -3.62
N SER A 108 -9.05 19.97 -3.15
CA SER A 108 -8.66 18.58 -3.34
C SER A 108 -7.74 18.07 -2.24
N ILE A 109 -7.86 16.77 -1.98
CA ILE A 109 -6.96 16.03 -1.08
C ILE A 109 -6.57 14.72 -1.74
N GLY A 110 -5.33 14.28 -1.53
CA GLY A 110 -4.88 12.97 -1.98
C GLY A 110 -3.39 12.91 -2.24
N LEU A 111 -2.99 12.02 -3.14
CA LEU A 111 -1.64 11.91 -3.64
C LEU A 111 -1.57 12.53 -5.03
N GLU A 112 -0.67 13.47 -5.26
CA GLU A 112 -0.54 14.14 -6.54
C GLU A 112 0.87 14.67 -6.78
N MET A 113 1.29 14.66 -8.04
CA MET A 113 2.32 15.53 -8.58
C MET A 113 1.69 16.57 -9.49
N TYR A 114 1.89 17.84 -9.14
CA TYR A 114 1.52 18.96 -9.98
C TYR A 114 2.74 19.48 -10.74
N TYR A 115 2.72 19.40 -12.06
CA TYR A 115 3.82 19.87 -12.91
C TYR A 115 3.60 21.31 -13.45
N GLY A 116 2.54 21.99 -13.00
CA GLY A 116 2.12 23.28 -13.57
C GLY A 116 1.17 23.11 -14.77
N LYS A 117 0.45 24.19 -15.10
CA LYS A 117 -0.39 24.32 -16.32
C LYS A 117 -1.42 23.20 -16.54
N GLY A 118 -1.92 22.61 -15.46
CA GLY A 118 -2.95 21.56 -15.53
C GLY A 118 -2.43 20.16 -15.80
N CYS A 119 -1.11 19.91 -15.69
CA CYS A 119 -0.57 18.55 -15.74
C CYS A 119 -0.56 17.94 -14.33
N HIS A 120 -1.42 16.94 -14.12
CA HIS A 120 -1.61 16.24 -12.86
C HIS A 120 -1.38 14.74 -13.02
N ASP A 121 -0.52 14.17 -12.18
CA ASP A 121 -0.39 12.71 -12.01
C ASP A 121 -0.78 12.41 -10.56
N GLY A 122 -1.93 11.78 -10.34
CA GLY A 122 -2.59 11.86 -9.03
C GLY A 122 -3.72 10.88 -8.79
N ILE A 123 -3.96 10.59 -7.51
CA ILE A 123 -5.15 9.95 -6.96
C ILE A 123 -5.71 10.93 -5.92
N VAL A 124 -6.73 11.67 -6.32
CA VAL A 124 -7.25 12.79 -5.52
C VAL A 124 -8.77 12.72 -5.44
N ILE A 125 -9.32 13.15 -4.33
CA ILE A 125 -10.72 13.57 -4.33
C ILE A 125 -10.74 15.03 -4.76
N THR A 126 -11.65 15.37 -5.67
CA THR A 126 -11.95 16.74 -6.10
C THR A 126 -13.40 16.77 -6.58
N ASN A 127 -14.14 17.86 -6.36
CA ASN A 127 -15.52 18.02 -6.86
C ASN A 127 -16.49 16.85 -6.62
N GLY A 128 -16.34 16.12 -5.52
CA GLY A 128 -17.16 14.94 -5.23
C GLY A 128 -16.91 13.73 -6.15
N VAL A 129 -15.77 13.70 -6.81
CA VAL A 129 -15.28 12.55 -7.57
C VAL A 129 -13.91 12.11 -7.04
N LEU A 130 -13.62 10.81 -7.14
CA LEU A 130 -12.26 10.29 -7.10
C LEU A 130 -11.65 10.45 -8.50
N GLY A 131 -10.72 11.38 -8.63
CA GLY A 131 -9.88 11.58 -9.80
C GLY A 131 -8.68 10.65 -9.78
N ILE A 132 -8.52 9.88 -10.84
CA ILE A 132 -7.34 9.07 -11.15
C ILE A 132 -6.74 9.68 -12.40
N LEU A 133 -5.63 10.36 -12.24
CA LEU A 133 -5.06 11.25 -13.24
C LEU A 133 -3.68 10.74 -13.59
N ARG A 134 -3.40 10.54 -14.88
CA ARG A 134 -2.07 10.20 -15.37
C ARG A 134 -1.68 11.11 -16.53
N ALA A 135 -1.56 12.40 -16.23
CA ALA A 135 -1.08 13.40 -17.18
C ALA A 135 0.39 13.74 -16.88
N PHE A 136 1.24 13.67 -17.90
CA PHE A 136 2.65 14.05 -17.79
C PHE A 136 3.01 15.15 -18.80
N PRO A 137 3.88 16.09 -18.42
CA PRO A 137 4.29 17.15 -19.32
C PRO A 137 5.08 16.57 -20.50
N ILE A 138 4.71 16.99 -21.71
CA ILE A 138 5.51 16.84 -22.93
C ILE A 138 6.06 18.20 -23.37
N GLU A 139 6.85 18.21 -24.44
CA GLU A 139 7.48 19.42 -24.97
C GLU A 139 6.44 20.54 -25.22
N GLY A 140 6.83 21.79 -24.95
CA GLY A 140 5.96 22.95 -25.17
C GLY A 140 4.92 23.24 -24.08
N ASN A 141 5.01 22.62 -22.89
CA ASN A 141 4.02 22.72 -21.81
C ASN A 141 2.64 22.14 -22.14
N ILE A 142 2.61 21.09 -22.96
CA ILE A 142 1.38 20.34 -23.25
C ILE A 142 1.33 19.14 -22.30
N CYS A 143 0.16 18.77 -21.80
CA CYS A 143 -0.01 17.57 -20.99
C CYS A 143 -0.40 16.39 -21.88
N SER A 144 0.41 15.33 -21.92
CA SER A 144 0.05 14.08 -22.58
C SER A 144 -0.69 13.18 -21.59
N GLY A 145 -1.71 12.47 -22.07
CA GLY A 145 -2.52 11.54 -21.29
C GLY A 145 -3.89 12.05 -20.86
N ASP A 146 -4.19 13.32 -21.11
CA ASP A 146 -5.53 13.88 -21.03
C ASP A 146 -6.27 13.66 -22.37
N PRO A 147 -7.53 13.16 -22.42
CA PRO A 147 -8.32 12.54 -21.34
C PRO A 147 -8.15 11.02 -21.27
N ILE A 148 -7.30 10.44 -22.11
CA ILE A 148 -7.21 8.98 -22.36
C ILE A 148 -6.82 8.19 -21.09
N TYR A 149 -6.02 8.77 -20.21
CA TYR A 149 -5.55 8.15 -18.97
C TYR A 149 -6.11 8.80 -17.70
N GLN A 150 -7.22 9.53 -17.83
CA GLN A 150 -7.93 10.10 -16.70
C GLN A 150 -9.24 9.34 -16.43
N LYS A 151 -9.57 9.16 -15.16
CA LYS A 151 -10.85 8.59 -14.74
C LYS A 151 -11.39 9.34 -13.54
N TYR A 152 -12.67 9.70 -13.62
CA TYR A 152 -13.40 10.38 -12.55
C TYR A 152 -14.55 9.48 -12.10
N ILE A 153 -14.56 9.14 -10.81
CA ILE A 153 -15.53 8.22 -10.23
C ILE A 153 -16.35 8.98 -9.19
N PRO A 154 -17.66 9.20 -9.43
CA PRO A 154 -18.51 9.92 -8.48
C PRO A 154 -18.55 9.26 -7.11
N ILE A 155 -18.44 10.07 -6.06
CA ILE A 155 -18.57 9.65 -4.67
C ILE A 155 -20.02 9.87 -4.24
N PRO A 156 -20.78 8.81 -3.92
CA PRO A 156 -22.16 8.94 -3.49
C PRO A 156 -22.28 9.80 -2.22
N ASN A 157 -23.35 10.61 -2.14
CA ASN A 157 -23.65 11.46 -0.98
C ASN A 157 -22.52 12.44 -0.60
N TRP A 158 -21.68 12.83 -1.56
CA TRP A 158 -20.55 13.72 -1.32
C TRP A 158 -20.89 14.97 -0.50
N ASN A 159 -21.96 15.68 -0.85
CA ASN A 159 -22.38 16.90 -0.16
C ASN A 159 -22.74 16.70 1.33
N ILE A 160 -23.04 15.47 1.75
CA ILE A 160 -23.23 15.10 3.16
C ILE A 160 -21.88 14.71 3.78
N LEU A 161 -21.10 13.88 3.09
CA LEU A 161 -19.80 13.42 3.55
C LEU A 161 -18.87 14.59 3.82
N ARG A 162 -18.63 15.45 2.83
CA ARG A 162 -17.68 16.56 2.94
C ARG A 162 -17.94 17.55 4.08
N LYS A 163 -19.17 17.65 4.59
CA LYS A 163 -19.52 18.53 5.74
C LYS A 163 -19.14 17.94 7.10
N ASN A 164 -18.97 16.63 7.18
CA ASN A 164 -18.67 15.92 8.41
C ASN A 164 -17.21 15.50 8.43
N MET A 165 -16.67 15.29 9.63
CA MET A 165 -15.32 14.73 9.77
C MET A 165 -15.38 13.26 9.38
N ASN A 166 -14.72 12.89 8.29
CA ASN A 166 -14.65 11.52 7.82
C ASN A 166 -13.20 11.13 7.57
N LYS A 167 -12.93 9.83 7.70
CA LYS A 167 -11.65 9.25 7.31
C LYS A 167 -11.72 8.80 5.86
N TYR A 168 -10.95 9.46 5.00
CA TYR A 168 -10.72 9.10 3.62
C TYR A 168 -9.43 8.30 3.53
N SER A 169 -9.52 7.05 3.08
CA SER A 169 -8.36 6.17 2.91
C SER A 169 -8.16 5.81 1.45
N PHE A 170 -7.00 6.14 0.90
CA PHE A 170 -6.60 5.81 -0.46
C PHE A 170 -5.62 4.65 -0.40
N ILE A 171 -6.02 3.49 -0.94
CA ILE A 171 -5.11 2.36 -1.16
C ILE A 171 -4.58 2.50 -2.57
N TRP A 172 -3.26 2.59 -2.73
CA TRP A 172 -2.62 2.72 -4.03
C TRP A 172 -1.57 1.63 -4.25
N THR A 173 -1.74 0.87 -5.32
CA THR A 173 -0.82 -0.17 -5.78
C THR A 173 -0.73 -0.10 -7.31
N LYS A 174 0.20 -0.85 -7.94
CA LYS A 174 0.34 -0.89 -9.41
C LYS A 174 -0.91 -1.36 -10.17
N LYS A 175 -1.80 -2.14 -9.53
CA LYS A 175 -2.95 -2.76 -10.20
C LYS A 175 -4.29 -2.39 -9.59
N ARG A 176 -4.30 -1.60 -8.51
CA ARG A 176 -5.49 -1.33 -7.72
C ARG A 176 -5.40 0.03 -7.04
N ILE A 177 -6.50 0.75 -7.15
CA ILE A 177 -6.81 1.94 -6.35
C ILE A 177 -8.14 1.67 -5.65
N ASP A 178 -8.18 1.81 -4.33
CA ASP A 178 -9.43 1.78 -3.58
C ASP A 178 -9.58 3.09 -2.79
N LEU A 179 -10.79 3.64 -2.78
CA LEU A 179 -11.18 4.71 -1.87
C LEU A 179 -12.12 4.12 -0.81
N ILE A 180 -11.75 4.31 0.45
CA ILE A 180 -12.51 3.87 1.62
C ILE A 180 -12.89 5.11 2.42
N ILE A 181 -14.18 5.24 2.76
CA ILE A 181 -14.68 6.33 3.61
C ILE A 181 -15.32 5.71 4.84
N ASN A 182 -14.79 5.99 6.04
CA ASN A 182 -15.23 5.41 7.32
C ASN A 182 -15.46 3.89 7.23
N ASP A 183 -14.44 3.15 6.79
CA ASP A 183 -14.47 1.69 6.66
C ASP A 183 -15.45 1.13 5.61
N SER A 184 -16.08 1.99 4.80
CA SER A 184 -16.90 1.58 3.65
C SER A 184 -16.12 1.78 2.36
N ILE A 185 -15.97 0.70 1.56
CA ILE A 185 -15.35 0.79 0.24
C ILE A 185 -16.31 1.50 -0.71
N ILE A 186 -15.86 2.60 -1.32
CA ILE A 186 -16.67 3.40 -2.25
C ILE A 186 -16.37 3.04 -3.70
N VAL A 187 -15.12 2.66 -4.01
CA VAL A 187 -14.70 2.33 -5.37
C VAL A 187 -13.94 1.01 -5.39
N LEU A 188 -14.33 0.12 -6.31
CA LEU A 188 -13.66 -1.14 -6.60
C LEU A 188 -13.00 -1.09 -7.99
N HIS A 189 -11.76 -1.56 -8.00
CA HIS A 189 -10.75 -1.52 -9.05
C HIS A 189 -11.10 -2.16 -10.40
N ASP A 190 -12.11 -3.02 -10.47
CA ASP A 190 -12.41 -3.81 -11.68
C ASP A 190 -12.85 -2.97 -12.89
N SER A 191 -13.11 -1.67 -12.69
CA SER A 191 -13.52 -0.75 -13.75
C SER A 191 -12.41 0.19 -14.24
N ILE A 192 -11.20 0.16 -13.66
CA ILE A 192 -10.11 1.10 -13.97
C ILE A 192 -9.05 0.40 -14.84
N SER A 193 -8.73 0.99 -16.00
CA SER A 193 -7.61 0.49 -16.81
C SER A 193 -6.31 0.65 -16.02
N ILE A 194 -5.47 -0.39 -16.03
CA ILE A 194 -4.15 -0.32 -15.38
C ILE A 194 -3.29 0.81 -15.94
N ASP A 195 -3.53 1.20 -17.19
CA ASP A 195 -2.83 2.31 -17.84
C ASP A 195 -3.24 3.69 -17.28
N SER A 196 -4.38 3.79 -16.60
CA SER A 196 -4.80 5.01 -15.91
C SER A 196 -4.20 5.15 -14.52
N ILE A 197 -3.66 4.08 -13.92
CA ILE A 197 -3.15 4.10 -12.54
C ILE A 197 -1.78 4.82 -12.51
N PRO A 198 -1.61 5.86 -11.67
CA PRO A 198 -0.31 6.49 -11.46
C PRO A 198 0.75 5.49 -11.02
N ASN A 199 1.93 5.57 -11.65
CA ASN A 199 3.02 4.62 -11.44
C ASN A 199 4.35 5.28 -11.05
N ARG A 200 4.30 6.55 -10.67
CA ARG A 200 5.44 7.35 -10.21
C ARG A 200 5.24 7.75 -8.76
N ALA A 201 6.31 8.09 -8.06
CA ALA A 201 6.22 8.60 -6.70
C ALA A 201 5.42 9.92 -6.66
N MET A 202 4.49 10.07 -5.73
CA MET A 202 3.61 11.25 -5.61
C MET A 202 3.73 11.90 -4.24
N LYS A 203 3.34 13.17 -4.11
CA LYS A 203 3.28 13.87 -2.81
C LYS A 203 1.88 13.78 -2.24
N VAL A 204 1.75 13.81 -0.92
CA VAL A 204 0.44 14.17 -0.33
C VAL A 204 0.24 15.65 -0.63
N ARG A 205 -0.87 16.01 -1.27
CA ARG A 205 -1.22 17.40 -1.56
C ARG A 205 -2.58 17.72 -0.97
N LEU A 206 -2.66 18.87 -0.32
CA LEU A 206 -3.91 19.44 0.19
C LEU A 206 -4.05 20.82 -0.43
N ASN A 207 -5.11 20.99 -1.22
CA ASN A 207 -5.45 22.24 -1.86
C ASN A 207 -6.84 22.66 -1.41
N CYS A 208 -6.97 23.89 -0.90
CA CYS A 208 -8.25 24.51 -0.62
C CYS A 208 -8.39 25.74 -1.51
N ASN A 209 -9.32 25.67 -2.44
CA ASN A 209 -9.59 26.74 -3.39
C ASN A 209 -11.04 27.22 -3.27
N VAL A 210 -11.35 28.31 -3.96
CA VAL A 210 -12.73 28.77 -4.13
C VAL A 210 -13.51 27.72 -4.90
N ASP A 211 -14.72 27.45 -4.45
CA ASP A 211 -15.56 26.40 -5.02
C ASP A 211 -16.78 27.02 -5.70
N PHE A 212 -17.23 26.39 -6.79
CA PHE A 212 -18.39 26.79 -7.53
C PHE A 212 -19.56 25.84 -7.26
N ASP A 213 -20.52 26.31 -6.47
CA ASP A 213 -21.81 25.64 -6.32
C ASP A 213 -22.76 26.14 -7.42
N PHE A 214 -23.29 25.21 -8.22
CA PHE A 214 -24.27 25.54 -9.27
C PHE A 214 -25.51 26.29 -8.76
N ASN A 215 -25.87 26.10 -7.48
CA ASN A 215 -27.03 26.74 -6.87
C ASN A 215 -26.69 28.01 -6.07
N GLN A 216 -25.43 28.19 -5.65
CA GLN A 216 -25.01 29.29 -4.75
C GLN A 216 -23.95 30.22 -5.34
N GLY A 217 -23.41 29.91 -6.52
CA GLY A 217 -22.32 30.67 -7.15
C GLY A 217 -20.94 30.28 -6.60
N VAL A 218 -19.95 31.16 -6.82
CA VAL A 218 -18.59 30.94 -6.29
C VAL A 218 -18.57 31.27 -4.80
N THR A 219 -18.12 30.35 -3.97
CA THR A 219 -18.01 30.51 -2.51
C THR A 219 -16.58 30.19 -2.05
N ALA A 220 -16.12 30.93 -1.03
CA ALA A 220 -14.86 30.60 -0.39
C ALA A 220 -15.02 29.30 0.42
N ASP A 221 -14.05 28.40 0.29
CA ASP A 221 -13.99 27.18 1.07
C ASP A 221 -12.98 27.26 2.22
N THR A 222 -13.23 26.42 3.22
CA THR A 222 -12.34 26.11 4.34
C THR A 222 -12.30 24.60 4.48
N LEU A 223 -11.09 24.05 4.49
CA LEU A 223 -10.81 22.64 4.72
C LEU A 223 -10.15 22.50 6.10
N TRP A 224 -10.74 21.63 6.93
CA TRP A 224 -10.17 21.23 8.22
C TRP A 224 -9.65 19.82 8.10
N ILE A 225 -8.40 19.63 8.52
CA ILE A 225 -7.73 18.34 8.55
C ILE A 225 -7.27 18.06 9.98
N ASP A 226 -7.67 16.92 10.50
CA ASP A 226 -7.40 16.46 11.86
C ASP A 226 -6.12 15.61 11.91
N GLU A 227 -6.02 14.62 11.02
CA GLU A 227 -4.88 13.71 10.97
C GLU A 227 -4.59 13.30 9.53
N ILE A 228 -3.30 13.16 9.22
CA ILE A 228 -2.83 12.52 7.98
C ILE A 228 -1.84 11.44 8.33
N CYS A 229 -2.03 10.26 7.75
CA CYS A 229 -1.13 9.14 7.91
C CYS A 229 -0.90 8.40 6.58
N VAL A 230 0.34 8.35 6.08
CA VAL A 230 0.74 7.42 5.02
C VAL A 230 1.36 6.19 5.66
N LYS A 231 0.86 5.02 5.30
CA LYS A 231 1.37 3.70 5.70
C LYS A 231 1.92 3.00 4.46
N SER A 232 3.03 2.29 4.61
CA SER A 232 3.46 1.35 3.58
C SER A 232 2.57 0.10 3.63
N LEU A 233 2.11 -0.37 2.48
CA LEU A 233 1.43 -1.65 2.35
C LEU A 233 2.50 -2.73 2.31
N ILE A 234 2.64 -3.44 3.43
CA ILE A 234 3.62 -4.51 3.56
C ILE A 234 3.01 -5.80 3.02
N TYR A 235 3.73 -6.45 2.12
CA TYR A 235 3.47 -7.84 1.73
C TYR A 235 3.64 -8.74 2.95
N LYS A 236 2.60 -9.49 3.30
CA LYS A 236 2.68 -10.50 4.35
C LYS A 236 2.30 -11.85 3.80
N LYS A 237 3.21 -12.80 3.91
CA LYS A 237 2.94 -14.22 3.68
C LYS A 237 3.07 -14.94 5.01
N ASN A 238 1.98 -15.56 5.44
CA ASN A 238 1.95 -16.42 6.61
C ASN A 238 1.66 -17.84 6.14
N SER A 239 2.60 -18.73 6.40
CA SER A 239 2.41 -20.17 6.20
C SER A 239 2.00 -20.79 7.52
N MET A 240 0.90 -21.52 7.53
CA MET A 240 0.38 -22.17 8.72
C MET A 240 -0.18 -23.56 8.43
N LYS A 241 -0.29 -24.36 9.48
CA LYS A 241 -0.92 -25.67 9.44
C LYS A 241 -2.29 -25.58 10.09
N ILE A 242 -3.34 -25.87 9.33
CA ILE A 242 -4.72 -25.92 9.84
C ILE A 242 -5.08 -27.38 10.08
N THR A 243 -5.53 -27.70 11.29
CA THR A 243 -5.94 -29.07 11.65
C THR A 243 -7.43 -29.23 11.37
N ALA A 244 -7.84 -30.42 10.94
CA ALA A 244 -9.26 -30.74 10.70
C ALA A 244 -10.11 -30.81 11.99
N LYS A 245 -9.45 -30.83 13.17
CA LYS A 245 -10.10 -30.90 14.48
C LYS A 245 -10.47 -29.50 14.98
N PRO A 246 -11.68 -29.29 15.52
CA PRO A 246 -11.93 -28.20 16.44
C PRO A 246 -11.08 -28.45 17.69
N THR A 247 -10.35 -27.43 18.12
CA THR A 247 -9.74 -27.45 19.45
C THR A 247 -10.85 -27.31 20.48
N ASP A 248 -11.43 -28.42 20.92
CA ASP A 248 -12.48 -28.54 21.94
C ASP A 248 -13.87 -28.03 21.53
N TRP A 249 -14.86 -28.86 21.85
CA TRP A 249 -16.31 -28.69 21.72
C TRP A 249 -16.94 -27.40 22.27
N HIS A 250 -16.19 -26.69 23.09
CA HIS A 250 -16.59 -25.42 23.69
C HIS A 250 -16.00 -24.21 22.97
N ASN A 251 -15.18 -24.46 21.95
CA ASN A 251 -14.54 -23.43 21.15
C ASN A 251 -15.07 -23.45 19.73
N ASP A 252 -14.65 -22.43 19.01
CA ASP A 252 -15.04 -22.18 17.65
C ASP A 252 -14.53 -23.25 16.69
N VAL A 253 -15.39 -23.67 15.75
CA VAL A 253 -15.07 -24.69 14.73
C VAL A 253 -13.94 -24.23 13.81
N LEU A 254 -13.79 -22.92 13.63
CA LEU A 254 -12.70 -22.34 12.86
C LEU A 254 -11.57 -21.87 13.79
N THR A 255 -10.34 -22.19 13.38
CA THR A 255 -9.12 -21.79 14.08
C THR A 255 -8.77 -20.36 13.71
N SER A 256 -8.46 -19.52 14.72
CA SER A 256 -7.92 -18.19 14.48
C SER A 256 -6.55 -18.31 13.81
N THR A 257 -6.36 -17.56 12.73
CA THR A 257 -5.05 -17.49 12.06
C THR A 257 -4.09 -16.51 12.75
N GLY A 258 -4.60 -15.67 13.66
CA GLY A 258 -3.87 -14.52 14.20
C GLY A 258 -3.65 -13.38 13.19
N ILE A 259 -4.18 -13.51 11.97
CA ILE A 259 -4.06 -12.49 10.91
C ILE A 259 -5.22 -11.52 11.05
N ASN A 260 -4.91 -10.29 11.49
CA ASN A 260 -5.85 -9.18 11.45
C ASN A 260 -5.87 -8.57 10.04
N VAL A 261 -7.04 -8.50 9.43
CA VAL A 261 -7.27 -7.86 8.14
C VAL A 261 -7.90 -6.48 8.35
N GLU A 262 -7.60 -5.54 7.46
CA GLU A 262 -8.24 -4.22 7.39
C GLU A 262 -9.17 -4.15 6.18
N VAL A 263 -10.11 -3.21 6.17
CA VAL A 263 -10.92 -2.93 4.97
C VAL A 263 -10.01 -2.59 3.79
N GLY A 264 -10.27 -3.24 2.64
CA GLY A 264 -9.51 -3.06 1.41
C GLY A 264 -8.26 -3.94 1.30
N ASP A 265 -7.90 -4.73 2.31
CA ASP A 265 -6.82 -5.70 2.15
C ASP A 265 -7.16 -6.72 1.05
N LYS A 266 -6.23 -6.98 0.12
CA LYS A 266 -6.35 -8.12 -0.80
C LYS A 266 -5.81 -9.35 -0.11
N ILE A 267 -6.65 -10.36 0.05
CA ILE A 267 -6.31 -11.63 0.67
C ILE A 267 -6.24 -12.69 -0.42
N VAL A 268 -5.11 -13.42 -0.46
CA VAL A 268 -4.92 -14.60 -1.29
C VAL A 268 -4.63 -15.77 -0.35
N ILE A 269 -5.44 -16.81 -0.40
CA ILE A 269 -5.27 -18.02 0.40
C ILE A 269 -5.02 -19.16 -0.56
N THR A 270 -3.92 -19.89 -0.38
CA THR A 270 -3.63 -21.12 -1.12
C THR A 270 -3.41 -22.25 -0.14
N ALA A 271 -3.99 -23.42 -0.40
CA ALA A 271 -3.94 -24.57 0.48
C ALA A 271 -3.50 -25.83 -0.27
N SER A 272 -2.79 -26.71 0.44
CA SER A 272 -2.33 -28.00 -0.09
C SER A 272 -2.26 -29.06 1.01
N GLY A 273 -2.20 -30.33 0.60
CA GLY A 273 -2.24 -31.48 1.47
C GLY A 273 -3.61 -32.14 1.51
N THR A 274 -3.80 -33.03 2.47
CA THR A 274 -5.04 -33.77 2.66
C THR A 274 -5.42 -33.88 4.13
N TRP A 275 -6.71 -34.01 4.38
CA TRP A 275 -7.31 -34.32 5.67
C TRP A 275 -8.54 -35.20 5.49
N ASN A 276 -9.15 -35.69 6.56
CA ASN A 276 -10.16 -36.74 6.51
C ASN A 276 -11.19 -36.52 7.61
N GLY A 277 -12.47 -36.50 7.24
CA GLY A 277 -13.61 -36.44 8.17
C GLY A 277 -14.52 -37.66 8.02
N GLY A 278 -13.98 -38.83 8.35
CA GLY A 278 -14.70 -40.11 8.35
C GLY A 278 -14.86 -40.79 6.98
N GLY A 279 -14.99 -40.02 5.88
CA GLY A 279 -15.28 -40.52 4.53
C GLY A 279 -14.07 -40.87 3.65
N GLY A 280 -12.84 -40.65 4.12
CA GLY A 280 -11.61 -40.79 3.32
C GLY A 280 -10.81 -39.49 3.22
N ASP A 281 -9.58 -39.59 2.71
CA ASP A 281 -8.71 -38.44 2.56
C ASP A 281 -9.19 -37.54 1.41
N VAL A 282 -9.36 -36.25 1.69
CA VAL A 282 -9.76 -35.23 0.74
C VAL A 282 -8.79 -34.06 0.76
N GLY A 283 -8.67 -33.38 -0.38
CA GLY A 283 -7.92 -32.14 -0.50
C GLY A 283 -8.69 -30.92 0.00
N PRO A 284 -8.13 -29.70 -0.14
CA PRO A 284 -8.77 -28.47 0.33
C PRO A 284 -10.11 -28.13 -0.31
N ASP A 285 -10.44 -28.69 -1.48
CA ASP A 285 -11.74 -28.52 -2.13
C ASP A 285 -12.84 -29.43 -1.55
N GLY A 286 -12.48 -30.35 -0.66
CA GLY A 286 -13.37 -31.33 -0.06
C GLY A 286 -13.69 -32.52 -0.97
N GLY A 287 -14.64 -33.34 -0.53
CA GLY A 287 -15.15 -34.49 -1.28
C GLY A 287 -16.15 -34.09 -2.36
N THR A 288 -17.14 -34.95 -2.62
CA THR A 288 -18.21 -34.71 -3.62
C THR A 288 -19.58 -34.46 -2.99
N GLN A 289 -19.69 -34.54 -1.67
CA GLN A 289 -20.96 -34.39 -0.94
C GLN A 289 -21.02 -33.01 -0.28
N SER A 290 -22.20 -32.39 -0.31
CA SER A 290 -22.51 -31.16 0.44
C SER A 290 -23.60 -31.46 1.47
N ASP A 291 -23.56 -30.79 2.63
CA ASP A 291 -24.57 -30.93 3.69
C ASP A 291 -25.17 -29.57 4.06
N PHE A 292 -26.51 -29.51 4.17
CA PHE A 292 -27.25 -28.32 4.60
C PHE A 292 -26.98 -27.95 6.08
N GLN A 293 -26.47 -28.88 6.87
CA GLN A 293 -26.07 -28.67 8.26
C GLN A 293 -24.59 -28.27 8.41
N SER A 294 -23.84 -28.17 7.31
CA SER A 294 -22.46 -27.70 7.34
C SER A 294 -22.36 -26.17 7.54
N LEU A 295 -21.20 -25.73 8.02
CA LEU A 295 -20.91 -24.31 8.26
C LEU A 295 -21.03 -23.48 6.98
N VAL A 296 -20.54 -24.01 5.85
CA VAL A 296 -20.70 -23.42 4.51
C VAL A 296 -21.47 -24.40 3.62
N ARG A 297 -22.79 -24.22 3.58
CA ARG A 297 -23.74 -25.11 2.87
C ARG A 297 -23.46 -25.32 1.38
N THR A 298 -22.81 -24.34 0.75
CA THR A 298 -22.47 -24.39 -0.68
C THR A 298 -21.13 -25.06 -0.96
N ALA A 299 -20.33 -25.34 0.08
CA ALA A 299 -19.06 -26.03 -0.04
C ALA A 299 -19.24 -27.52 0.24
N HIS A 300 -18.35 -28.34 -0.34
CA HIS A 300 -18.32 -29.76 -0.05
C HIS A 300 -17.86 -30.03 1.39
N LEU A 301 -18.26 -31.18 1.93
CA LEU A 301 -17.71 -31.70 3.17
C LEU A 301 -16.19 -31.90 3.01
N GLY A 302 -15.45 -31.47 4.02
CA GLY A 302 -14.00 -31.41 4.03
C GLY A 302 -13.37 -30.31 3.17
N ALA A 303 -14.14 -29.38 2.62
CA ALA A 303 -13.55 -28.19 2.02
C ALA A 303 -12.91 -27.29 3.09
N LEU A 304 -11.81 -26.62 2.76
CA LEU A 304 -11.28 -25.52 3.55
C LEU A 304 -12.27 -24.35 3.46
N VAL A 305 -12.67 -23.84 4.61
CA VAL A 305 -13.55 -22.68 4.75
C VAL A 305 -12.90 -21.63 5.64
N GLY A 306 -13.38 -20.40 5.53
CA GLY A 306 -12.89 -19.29 6.32
C GLY A 306 -13.97 -18.29 6.66
N ARG A 307 -13.68 -17.41 7.59
CA ARG A 307 -14.48 -16.21 7.88
C ARG A 307 -13.59 -15.11 8.42
N ILE A 308 -14.06 -13.87 8.34
CA ILE A 308 -13.44 -12.72 9.00
C ILE A 308 -14.34 -12.34 10.16
N GLY A 309 -13.81 -12.37 11.39
CA GLY A 309 -14.59 -12.17 12.61
C GLY A 309 -15.19 -13.45 13.16
N ARG A 310 -15.36 -13.52 14.49
CA ARG A 310 -15.73 -14.76 15.19
C ARG A 310 -17.16 -15.22 14.89
N ASN A 311 -18.09 -14.29 14.74
CA ASN A 311 -19.53 -14.59 14.65
C ASN A 311 -20.10 -14.34 13.25
N ASP A 312 -19.24 -14.26 12.25
CA ASP A 312 -19.61 -13.84 10.92
C ASP A 312 -19.83 -14.98 9.93
N THR A 313 -20.44 -14.63 8.81
CA THR A 313 -20.73 -15.58 7.74
C THR A 313 -19.43 -16.16 7.17
N ALA A 314 -19.35 -17.49 7.20
CA ALA A 314 -18.25 -18.22 6.61
C ALA A 314 -18.40 -18.33 5.08
N PHE A 315 -17.26 -18.52 4.42
CA PHE A 315 -17.14 -18.65 2.97
C PHE A 315 -16.25 -19.84 2.61
N MET A 316 -16.51 -20.41 1.44
CA MET A 316 -15.65 -21.45 0.85
C MET A 316 -14.29 -20.87 0.48
N VAL A 317 -13.21 -21.56 0.87
CA VAL A 317 -11.84 -21.24 0.46
C VAL A 317 -11.35 -22.21 -0.62
N GLY A 318 -11.44 -23.52 -0.40
CA GLY A 318 -10.90 -24.50 -1.35
C GLY A 318 -9.37 -24.51 -1.40
N HIS A 319 -8.81 -24.96 -2.52
CA HIS A 319 -7.35 -24.93 -2.76
C HIS A 319 -6.81 -23.52 -3.00
N GLU A 320 -7.61 -22.61 -3.53
CA GLU A 320 -7.24 -21.20 -3.72
C GLU A 320 -8.46 -20.28 -3.61
N LYS A 321 -8.31 -19.17 -2.87
CA LYS A 321 -9.27 -18.08 -2.86
C LYS A 321 -8.57 -16.72 -2.85
N THR A 322 -9.03 -15.83 -3.72
CA THR A 322 -8.67 -14.41 -3.70
C THR A 322 -9.90 -13.55 -3.43
N PHE A 323 -9.80 -12.59 -2.51
CA PHE A 323 -10.89 -11.64 -2.23
C PHE A 323 -10.39 -10.35 -1.58
N ILE A 324 -11.27 -9.34 -1.51
CA ILE A 324 -11.03 -8.08 -0.80
C ILE A 324 -11.74 -8.13 0.56
N ALA A 325 -11.02 -7.80 1.62
CA ALA A 325 -11.61 -7.68 2.95
C ALA A 325 -12.57 -6.48 2.98
N MET A 326 -13.85 -6.75 3.23
CA MET A 326 -14.91 -5.72 3.30
C MET A 326 -15.09 -5.15 4.71
N LYS A 327 -14.30 -5.64 5.69
CA LYS A 327 -14.35 -5.23 7.08
C LYS A 327 -13.03 -5.57 7.77
N ARG A 328 -12.80 -4.94 8.91
CA ARG A 328 -11.66 -5.17 9.78
C ARG A 328 -11.98 -6.21 10.85
N ASP A 329 -11.30 -7.34 10.86
CA ASP A 329 -11.32 -8.32 11.96
C ASP A 329 -10.20 -9.38 11.77
N THR A 330 -10.18 -10.40 12.62
CA THR A 330 -9.29 -11.57 12.51
C THR A 330 -9.82 -12.56 11.47
N LEU A 331 -8.93 -13.11 10.62
CA LEU A 331 -9.23 -14.23 9.73
C LEU A 331 -9.21 -15.56 10.49
N PHE A 332 -10.25 -16.37 10.32
CA PHE A 332 -10.36 -17.73 10.83
C PHE A 332 -10.45 -18.71 9.67
N LEU A 333 -9.84 -19.89 9.83
CA LEU A 333 -9.85 -20.97 8.84
C LEU A 333 -10.13 -22.32 9.50
N GLY A 334 -10.75 -23.24 8.77
CA GLY A 334 -11.08 -24.55 9.30
C GLY A 334 -11.76 -25.48 8.31
N TYR A 335 -12.11 -26.65 8.80
CA TYR A 335 -12.70 -27.75 8.05
C TYR A 335 -14.20 -27.54 7.90
N ASN A 336 -14.74 -27.75 6.69
CA ASN A 336 -16.19 -27.72 6.49
C ASN A 336 -16.79 -29.09 6.79
N ASP A 337 -17.41 -29.25 7.96
CA ASP A 337 -18.17 -30.44 8.31
C ASP A 337 -19.59 -30.11 8.78
N ASN A 338 -20.39 -31.17 8.90
CA ASN A 338 -21.70 -31.15 9.51
C ASN A 338 -21.62 -30.66 10.97
N MET A 339 -22.38 -29.61 11.30
CA MET A 339 -22.46 -29.06 12.66
C MET A 339 -23.50 -29.78 13.54
N GLY A 340 -24.17 -30.81 13.00
CA GLY A 340 -25.16 -31.63 13.66
C GLY A 340 -24.56 -32.67 14.62
N LYS A 341 -25.45 -33.41 15.30
CA LYS A 341 -25.06 -34.55 16.13
C LYS A 341 -24.77 -35.74 15.24
N CYS A 342 -23.54 -36.23 15.29
CA CYS A 342 -23.22 -37.54 14.74
C CYS A 342 -23.66 -38.59 15.79
N ASP A 343 -24.72 -39.32 15.45
CA ASP A 343 -25.36 -40.44 16.15
C ASP A 343 -26.35 -40.14 17.30
N ASN A 344 -27.48 -40.85 17.22
CA ASN A 344 -28.63 -40.79 18.15
C ASN A 344 -28.33 -41.31 19.57
N ILE A 345 -27.07 -41.54 19.93
CA ILE A 345 -26.67 -42.00 21.26
C ILE A 345 -25.38 -41.27 21.65
N ASN A 346 -25.55 -40.23 22.47
CA ASN A 346 -24.53 -39.51 23.25
C ASN A 346 -23.51 -38.64 22.48
N ILE A 347 -23.70 -37.32 22.63
CA ILE A 347 -22.65 -36.29 22.77
C ILE A 347 -21.41 -36.54 21.87
N GLY A 348 -21.62 -36.50 20.54
CA GLY A 348 -20.58 -36.34 19.48
C GLY A 348 -20.88 -35.18 18.51
N SER A 349 -19.91 -34.32 18.18
CA SER A 349 -19.97 -33.41 17.02
C SER A 349 -19.35 -34.16 15.85
N CYS A 350 -19.87 -34.04 14.62
CA CYS A 350 -19.28 -34.68 13.44
C CYS A 350 -17.86 -34.20 13.09
N TYR A 351 -17.24 -33.42 13.98
CA TYR A 351 -15.88 -32.97 13.91
C TYR A 351 -14.91 -33.80 14.77
N ASP A 352 -15.38 -34.75 15.57
CA ASP A 352 -14.56 -35.50 16.53
C ASP A 352 -13.68 -36.57 15.90
N ASP A 353 -14.12 -37.11 14.76
CA ASP A 353 -13.39 -38.09 13.95
C ASP A 353 -12.50 -37.43 12.89
N ASN A 354 -12.59 -36.09 12.74
CA ASN A 354 -11.78 -35.34 11.80
C ASN A 354 -10.29 -35.41 12.15
N LYS A 355 -9.46 -35.68 11.14
CA LYS A 355 -8.02 -35.86 11.29
C LYS A 355 -7.26 -35.33 10.08
N GLY A 356 -5.98 -35.05 10.28
CA GLY A 356 -5.11 -34.51 9.24
C GLY A 356 -4.93 -33.00 9.31
N ILE A 357 -4.08 -32.50 8.43
CA ILE A 357 -3.57 -31.13 8.45
C ILE A 357 -3.44 -30.62 7.02
N LEU A 358 -3.98 -29.43 6.75
CA LEU A 358 -3.67 -28.70 5.53
C LEU A 358 -2.53 -27.70 5.78
N SER A 359 -1.63 -27.59 4.80
CA SER A 359 -0.67 -26.49 4.74
C SER A 359 -1.33 -25.34 3.99
N VAL A 360 -1.46 -24.19 4.66
CA VAL A 360 -2.14 -23.01 4.13
C VAL A 360 -1.19 -21.83 4.14
N ASP A 361 -1.05 -21.21 2.97
CA ASP A 361 -0.38 -19.92 2.80
C ASP A 361 -1.46 -18.84 2.68
N VAL A 362 -1.40 -17.85 3.57
CA VAL A 362 -2.22 -16.64 3.49
C VAL A 362 -1.32 -15.47 3.15
N THR A 363 -1.63 -14.82 2.03
CA THR A 363 -0.96 -13.61 1.57
C THR A 363 -1.89 -12.41 1.70
N VAL A 364 -1.40 -11.34 2.33
CA VAL A 364 -2.12 -10.07 2.47
C VAL A 364 -1.38 -8.98 1.69
N ASN A 365 -2.11 -8.20 0.90
CA ASN A 365 -1.59 -7.10 0.07
C ASN A 365 -0.57 -7.54 -0.99
N ASP A 366 -0.87 -8.69 -1.61
CA ASP A 366 -0.10 -9.34 -2.69
C ASP A 366 0.16 -8.45 -3.93
N ILE A 367 -0.60 -7.37 -4.12
CA ILE A 367 -0.48 -6.48 -5.29
C ILE A 367 0.84 -5.68 -5.29
N CYS A 368 1.54 -5.66 -4.15
CA CYS A 368 2.77 -4.92 -4.01
C CYS A 368 4.02 -5.60 -4.54
N LEU A 369 3.91 -6.87 -4.88
CA LEU A 369 4.97 -7.63 -5.52
C LEU A 369 4.54 -7.98 -6.95
N SER A 370 4.87 -7.12 -7.90
CA SER A 370 5.08 -7.62 -9.26
C SER A 370 6.51 -8.16 -9.32
N ASN A 371 6.66 -9.48 -9.31
CA ASN A 371 7.93 -10.19 -9.46
C ASN A 371 8.91 -9.46 -10.40
N GLY A 372 10.08 -9.10 -9.86
CA GLY A 372 11.16 -8.46 -10.62
C GLY A 372 12.05 -7.55 -9.76
N ILE A 373 12.72 -8.14 -8.76
CA ILE A 373 13.73 -7.53 -7.87
C ILE A 373 13.13 -6.51 -6.88
N SER A 374 13.35 -6.80 -5.59
CA SER A 374 13.15 -5.85 -4.50
C SER A 374 13.89 -4.55 -4.80
N GLU A 375 13.18 -3.52 -5.26
CA GLU A 375 13.61 -2.15 -5.07
C GLU A 375 13.47 -1.88 -3.57
N ASN A 376 14.50 -2.26 -2.82
CA ASN A 376 14.76 -1.63 -1.54
C ASN A 376 14.85 -0.14 -1.81
N SER A 377 13.83 0.60 -1.42
CA SER A 377 13.92 2.02 -1.17
C SER A 377 14.91 2.23 -0.02
N SER A 378 16.20 2.20 -0.34
CA SER A 378 17.29 2.54 0.55
C SER A 378 18.44 3.11 -0.26
N LEU A 379 18.53 4.44 -0.30
CA LEU A 379 19.69 5.26 -0.70
C LEU A 379 20.19 4.97 -2.14
N ASP A 380 20.02 5.93 -3.06
CA ASP A 380 20.65 5.88 -4.39
C ASP A 380 22.18 5.74 -4.25
N ASN A 381 22.68 4.50 -4.23
CA ASN A 381 24.10 4.25 -4.06
C ASN A 381 24.88 4.41 -5.35
N VAL A 382 24.20 4.41 -6.51
CA VAL A 382 24.81 4.57 -7.83
C VAL A 382 24.05 5.61 -8.64
N LYS A 383 24.70 6.73 -8.95
CA LYS A 383 24.22 7.77 -9.88
C LYS A 383 25.02 7.68 -11.17
N ILE A 384 24.34 7.79 -12.32
CA ILE A 384 25.00 7.74 -13.64
C ILE A 384 24.53 8.93 -14.48
N TYR A 385 25.48 9.72 -14.97
CA TYR A 385 25.19 10.90 -15.77
C TYR A 385 26.36 11.27 -16.72
N PRO A 386 26.10 11.97 -17.85
CA PRO A 386 24.77 12.25 -18.38
C PRO A 386 24.10 10.97 -18.90
N ASN A 387 22.77 10.99 -18.93
CA ASN A 387 21.96 9.94 -19.53
C ASN A 387 20.70 10.60 -20.12
N PRO A 388 20.52 10.68 -21.45
CA PRO A 388 21.36 10.08 -22.50
C PRO A 388 22.80 10.63 -22.58
N THR A 389 23.69 9.89 -23.25
CA THR A 389 25.10 10.27 -23.45
C THR A 389 25.60 9.89 -24.86
N ARG A 390 26.64 10.57 -25.36
CA ARG A 390 27.26 10.29 -26.66
C ARG A 390 28.60 9.55 -26.59
N SER A 391 29.32 9.62 -25.49
CA SER A 391 30.69 9.08 -25.44
C SER A 391 31.16 8.77 -24.04
N ILE A 392 30.76 9.54 -23.04
CA ILE A 392 31.29 9.41 -21.68
C ILE A 392 30.14 9.35 -20.67
N ILE A 393 30.25 8.43 -19.72
CA ILE A 393 29.41 8.43 -18.51
C ILE A 393 30.27 8.62 -17.27
N ILE A 394 29.70 9.31 -16.29
CA ILE A 394 30.22 9.46 -14.94
C ILE A 394 29.33 8.62 -14.03
N ILE A 395 29.96 7.77 -13.23
CA ILE A 395 29.30 6.91 -12.26
C ILE A 395 29.77 7.33 -10.88
N GLU A 396 28.85 7.78 -10.03
CA GLU A 396 29.11 8.09 -8.62
C GLU A 396 28.54 6.99 -7.73
N ILE A 397 29.37 6.45 -6.85
CA ILE A 397 29.08 5.35 -5.94
C ILE A 397 29.20 5.85 -4.50
N THR A 398 28.11 5.86 -3.72
CA THR A 398 28.13 6.39 -2.35
C THR A 398 28.63 5.37 -1.32
N GLN A 399 28.61 4.07 -1.64
CA GLN A 399 29.06 2.99 -0.77
C GLN A 399 29.96 2.02 -1.54
N LEU A 400 31.27 2.17 -1.38
CA LEU A 400 32.25 1.21 -1.88
C LEU A 400 32.58 0.17 -0.79
N THR A 401 32.81 -1.06 -1.22
CA THR A 401 33.32 -2.12 -0.35
C THR A 401 34.67 -2.64 -0.84
N LYS A 402 35.18 -3.74 -0.26
CA LYS A 402 36.53 -4.24 -0.60
C LYS A 402 36.62 -4.75 -2.04
N GLU A 403 35.52 -5.25 -2.59
CA GLU A 403 35.44 -5.78 -3.95
C GLU A 403 34.23 -5.19 -4.67
N ASN A 404 34.47 -4.25 -5.59
CA ASN A 404 33.44 -3.66 -6.45
C ASN A 404 33.78 -3.96 -7.90
N ILE A 405 32.88 -4.64 -8.59
CA ILE A 405 33.01 -4.96 -10.02
C ILE A 405 31.90 -4.23 -10.75
N LEU A 406 32.29 -3.40 -11.71
CA LEU A 406 31.36 -2.71 -12.58
C LEU A 406 31.41 -3.34 -13.97
N THR A 407 30.24 -3.67 -14.50
CA THR A 407 30.06 -4.23 -15.84
C THR A 407 29.06 -3.40 -16.64
N ILE A 408 29.33 -3.16 -17.92
CA ILE A 408 28.36 -2.63 -18.89
C ILE A 408 27.95 -3.76 -19.83
N CYS A 409 26.64 -4.01 -19.92
CA CYS A 409 26.05 -5.05 -20.75
C CYS A 409 25.14 -4.45 -21.83
N ASN A 410 25.03 -5.12 -22.98
CA ASN A 410 23.96 -4.83 -23.94
C ASN A 410 22.61 -5.46 -23.52
N ILE A 411 21.56 -5.24 -24.32
CA ILE A 411 20.21 -5.78 -24.08
C ILE A 411 20.12 -7.30 -24.06
N ASN A 412 21.10 -8.00 -24.66
CA ASN A 412 21.17 -9.46 -24.67
C ASN A 412 21.95 -10.00 -23.46
N GLY A 413 22.38 -9.14 -22.53
CA GLY A 413 23.18 -9.51 -21.36
C GLY A 413 24.66 -9.78 -21.66
N GLN A 414 25.12 -9.54 -22.90
CA GLN A 414 26.53 -9.68 -23.25
C GLN A 414 27.34 -8.57 -22.55
N GLU A 415 28.37 -8.95 -21.80
CA GLU A 415 29.31 -8.02 -21.18
C GLU A 415 30.19 -7.37 -22.24
N LEU A 416 30.21 -6.03 -22.24
CA LEU A 416 31.00 -5.22 -23.18
C LEU A 416 32.20 -4.58 -22.50
N ILE A 417 32.00 -4.11 -21.27
CA ILE A 417 33.04 -3.50 -20.43
C ILE A 417 32.94 -4.12 -19.05
N ARG A 418 34.07 -4.50 -18.45
CA ARG A 418 34.13 -4.98 -17.06
C ARG A 418 35.37 -4.44 -16.40
N GLN A 419 35.22 -3.78 -15.26
CA GLN A 419 36.33 -3.20 -14.51
C GLN A 419 36.13 -3.33 -13.00
N GLN A 420 37.24 -3.46 -12.27
CA GLN A 420 37.23 -3.34 -10.81
C GLN A 420 37.26 -1.87 -10.44
N VAL A 421 36.41 -1.47 -9.49
CA VAL A 421 36.24 -0.07 -9.07
C VAL A 421 36.75 0.12 -7.65
N LYS A 422 37.61 1.13 -7.49
CA LYS A 422 38.18 1.55 -6.19
C LYS A 422 37.77 2.96 -5.77
N ASP A 423 37.39 3.80 -6.72
CA ASP A 423 37.03 5.21 -6.49
C ASP A 423 35.52 5.41 -6.49
N SER A 424 35.03 6.36 -5.68
CA SER A 424 33.60 6.65 -5.55
C SER A 424 33.04 7.43 -6.74
N LYS A 425 33.89 7.85 -7.67
CA LYS A 425 33.51 8.54 -8.91
C LYS A 425 34.40 8.06 -10.04
N ILE A 426 33.80 7.46 -11.06
CA ILE A 426 34.52 6.89 -12.21
C ILE A 426 33.97 7.46 -13.49
N GLN A 427 34.87 7.73 -14.44
CA GLN A 427 34.53 8.09 -15.80
C GLN A 427 34.75 6.89 -16.71
N ILE A 428 33.77 6.57 -17.56
CA ILE A 428 33.87 5.47 -18.53
C ILE A 428 33.61 6.01 -19.92
N ASP A 429 34.54 5.70 -20.82
CA ASP A 429 34.39 5.95 -22.24
C ASP A 429 33.62 4.80 -22.90
N ILE A 430 32.48 5.14 -23.50
CA ILE A 430 31.60 4.27 -24.27
C ILE A 430 31.46 4.74 -25.72
N SER A 431 32.38 5.57 -26.22
CA SER A 431 32.38 6.09 -27.59
C SER A 431 32.39 4.98 -28.65
N ASN A 432 33.04 3.85 -28.35
CA ASN A 432 33.11 2.69 -29.24
C ASN A 432 31.83 1.83 -29.24
N LEU A 433 30.85 2.14 -28.40
CA LEU A 433 29.56 1.45 -28.39
C LEU A 433 28.60 2.09 -29.39
N THR A 434 27.84 1.25 -30.12
CA THR A 434 26.79 1.73 -31.03
C THR A 434 25.66 2.41 -30.26
N SER A 435 24.93 3.33 -30.90
CA SER A 435 23.74 3.94 -30.31
C SER A 435 22.72 2.87 -29.89
N GLY A 436 22.15 3.00 -28.70
CA GLY A 436 21.27 1.98 -28.13
C GLY A 436 21.15 2.02 -26.61
N ILE A 437 20.47 1.02 -26.06
CA ILE A 437 20.25 0.85 -24.63
C ILE A 437 21.31 -0.08 -24.04
N TYR A 438 21.89 0.33 -22.91
CA TYR A 438 22.86 -0.47 -22.16
C TYR A 438 22.50 -0.51 -20.68
N PHE A 439 23.04 -1.49 -19.98
CA PHE A 439 22.86 -1.67 -18.55
C PHE A 439 24.21 -1.64 -17.85
N VAL A 440 24.35 -0.74 -16.88
CA VAL A 440 25.49 -0.67 -15.97
C VAL A 440 25.14 -1.46 -14.72
N LYS A 441 25.90 -2.52 -14.46
CA LYS A 441 25.76 -3.42 -13.30
C LYS A 441 26.93 -3.19 -12.35
N LEU A 442 26.66 -2.84 -11.10
CA LEU A 442 27.64 -2.80 -10.02
C LEU A 442 27.40 -4.00 -9.09
N ILE A 443 28.42 -4.82 -8.91
CA ILE A 443 28.43 -5.94 -7.97
C ILE A 443 29.40 -5.57 -6.85
N THR A 444 28.90 -5.56 -5.62
CA THR A 444 29.71 -5.45 -4.40
C THR A 444 29.60 -6.75 -3.59
N ASP A 445 30.37 -6.88 -2.52
CA ASP A 445 30.21 -7.97 -1.53
C ASP A 445 28.84 -7.98 -0.82
N LYS A 446 28.04 -6.90 -0.92
CA LYS A 446 26.75 -6.74 -0.25
C LYS A 446 25.55 -6.68 -1.19
N THR A 447 25.72 -6.08 -2.37
CA THR A 447 24.60 -5.71 -3.25
C THR A 447 24.94 -5.90 -4.72
N VAL A 448 23.89 -6.09 -5.53
CA VAL A 448 23.96 -6.00 -6.99
C VAL A 448 23.00 -4.90 -7.43
N GLU A 449 23.52 -3.84 -8.04
CA GLU A 449 22.73 -2.73 -8.56
C GLU A 449 22.83 -2.69 -10.09
N VAL A 450 21.71 -2.41 -10.76
CA VAL A 450 21.64 -2.26 -12.22
C VAL A 450 21.01 -0.91 -12.56
N ARG A 451 21.59 -0.20 -13.54
CA ARG A 451 21.10 1.08 -14.05
C ARG A 451 21.09 1.08 -15.56
N LYS A 452 20.00 1.58 -16.15
CA LYS A 452 19.86 1.72 -17.61
C LYS A 452 20.51 3.03 -18.07
N ILE A 453 21.30 2.97 -19.14
CA ILE A 453 21.81 4.14 -19.86
C ILE A 453 21.40 4.11 -21.33
N ILE A 454 21.27 5.29 -21.94
CA ILE A 454 20.94 5.49 -23.35
C ILE A 454 22.15 6.14 -24.02
N LYS A 455 22.72 5.46 -25.02
CA LYS A 455 23.79 5.96 -25.88
C LYS A 455 23.19 6.49 -27.19
N GLU A 456 23.46 7.76 -27.50
CA GLU A 456 23.06 8.42 -28.75
C GLU A 456 24.06 8.25 -29.88
#